data_AF-A0A8T5GIR7-F1
#
_entry.id   AF-A0A8T5GIR7-F1
#
_cell.length_a   1.000
_cell.length_b   1.000
_cell.length_c   1.000
_cell.angle_alpha   90.00
_cell.angle_beta   90.00
_cell.angle_gamma   90.00
#
_symmetry.space_group_name_H-M   'P 1'
#
loop_
_entity.id
_entity.type
_entity.pdbx_description
1 polymer ?
#
loop_
_entity_poly.entity_id
_entity_poly.type
_entity_poly.pdbx_seq_one_letter_code
_entity_poly.pdbx_strand_id
1 'polypeptide(L)'
;MLTRTQRCSTLLMTLLFLQVLAPIAWASVGSTTSFTTETEAEIESLQQLGISPIADAEHGWLAPESGVSSTHLLYRDVTMISPDDWTDTTGGQTMNGYHILSHSYPVPSSWFGEL
;
A
#
# COMPACT_ATOMS: atom_id res chain seq x y z
N MET A 1 19.39 18.62 44.56
CA MET A 1 19.42 17.14 44.44
C MET A 1 17.98 16.62 44.55
N LEU A 2 17.35 16.22 43.43
CA LEU A 2 16.03 15.58 43.48
C LEU A 2 16.12 14.20 44.15
N THR A 3 15.18 13.89 45.03
CA THR A 3 15.07 12.59 45.71
C THR A 3 14.73 11.47 44.71
N ARG A 4 15.12 10.22 45.01
CA ARG A 4 14.97 9.06 44.10
C ARG A 4 13.55 8.88 43.57
N THR A 5 12.55 9.20 44.39
CA THR A 5 11.13 9.16 44.05
C THR A 5 10.72 10.25 43.07
N GLN A 6 11.24 11.47 43.22
CA GLN A 6 11.00 12.58 42.28
C GLN A 6 11.59 12.30 40.90
N ARG A 7 12.78 11.66 40.83
CA ARG A 7 13.40 11.25 39.56
C ARG A 7 12.60 10.17 38.82
N CYS A 8 12.04 9.23 39.59
CA CYS A 8 11.20 8.16 39.04
C CYS A 8 9.86 8.71 38.54
N SER A 9 9.27 9.64 39.29
CA SER A 9 8.05 10.34 38.88
C SER A 9 8.23 11.19 37.63
N THR A 10 9.35 11.90 37.49
CA THR A 10 9.62 12.68 36.26
C THR A 10 9.81 11.77 35.06
N LEU A 11 10.52 10.64 35.22
CA LEU A 11 10.69 9.66 34.15
C LEU A 11 9.36 9.07 33.70
N LEU A 12 8.51 8.67 34.65
CA LEU A 12 7.20 8.09 34.35
C LEU A 12 6.30 9.11 33.65
N MET A 13 6.30 10.37 34.09
CA MET A 13 5.55 11.44 33.44
C MET A 13 6.05 11.72 32.01
N THR A 14 7.36 11.76 31.79
CA THR A 14 7.91 11.91 30.43
C THR A 14 7.56 10.73 29.52
N LEU A 15 7.56 9.51 30.05
CA LEU A 15 7.16 8.32 29.30
C LEU A 15 5.67 8.36 28.96
N LEU A 16 4.85 8.88 29.88
CA LEU A 16 3.41 9.00 29.72
C LEU A 16 3.02 10.04 28.64
N PHE A 17 3.79 11.12 28.51
CA PHE A 17 3.61 12.07 27.40
C PHE A 17 4.09 11.50 26.07
N LEU A 18 5.17 10.72 26.07
CA LEU A 18 5.73 10.13 24.84
C LEU A 18 4.79 9.08 24.22
N GLN A 19 4.10 8.28 25.03
CA GLN A 19 3.12 7.29 24.54
C GLN A 19 1.86 7.92 23.93
N VAL A 20 1.47 9.14 24.32
CA VAL A 20 0.31 9.85 23.73
C VAL A 20 0.63 10.39 22.33
N LEU A 21 1.91 10.66 22.03
CA LEU A 21 2.36 11.08 20.71
C LEU A 21 2.57 9.92 19.72
N ALA A 22 2.66 8.68 20.19
CA ALA A 22 2.91 7.52 19.33
C ALA A 22 1.83 7.30 18.22
N PRO A 23 0.52 7.45 18.48
CA PRO A 23 -0.50 7.29 17.44
C PRO A 23 -0.39 8.32 16.30
N ILE A 24 0.13 9.52 16.58
CA ILE A 24 0.29 10.58 15.59
C ILE A 24 1.42 10.24 14.60
N ALA A 25 2.47 9.56 15.07
CA ALA A 25 3.55 9.10 14.21
C ALA A 25 3.12 7.98 13.25
N TRP A 26 2.15 7.15 13.63
CA TRP A 26 1.60 6.11 12.75
C TRP A 26 0.56 6.64 11.76
N ALA A 27 -0.18 7.70 12.12
CA ALA A 27 -1.16 8.31 11.21
C ALA A 27 -0.53 9.02 9.99
N SER A 28 0.75 9.41 10.06
CA SER A 28 1.47 10.01 8.93
C SER A 28 2.15 9.02 7.99
N VAL A 29 2.08 7.71 8.29
CA VAL A 29 2.60 6.64 7.42
C VAL A 29 1.46 6.11 6.54
N GLY A 30 0.58 7.00 6.07
CA GLY A 30 -0.10 6.77 4.81
C GLY A 30 0.95 6.95 3.72
N SER A 31 1.74 5.90 3.47
CA SER A 31 2.71 5.88 2.40
C SER A 31 1.94 6.01 1.08
N THR A 32 1.74 7.24 0.59
CA THR A 32 1.55 7.45 -0.84
C THR A 32 2.86 7.04 -1.49
N THR A 33 3.04 5.74 -1.68
CA THR A 33 4.16 5.15 -2.40
C THR A 33 4.03 5.64 -3.82
N SER A 34 4.72 6.73 -4.15
CA SER A 34 4.75 7.26 -5.49
C SER A 34 5.41 6.22 -6.39
N PHE A 35 4.61 5.53 -7.21
CA PHE A 35 5.14 4.65 -8.23
C PHE A 35 5.85 5.51 -9.29
N THR A 36 7.18 5.42 -9.34
CA THR A 36 7.97 6.14 -10.35
C THR A 36 7.73 5.47 -11.70
N THR A 37 7.17 6.22 -12.65
CA THR A 37 6.89 5.72 -14.00
C THR A 37 8.20 5.66 -14.79
N GLU A 38 8.96 4.58 -14.61
CA GLU A 38 10.14 4.29 -15.42
C GLU A 38 9.69 3.75 -16.78
N THR A 39 9.82 4.56 -17.84
CA THR A 39 9.43 4.17 -19.20
C THR A 39 10.35 4.79 -20.25
N GLU A 40 10.58 4.06 -21.33
CA GLU A 40 11.30 4.54 -22.51
C GLU A 40 10.42 5.40 -23.43
N ALA A 41 9.13 5.54 -23.12
CA ALA A 41 8.20 6.35 -23.90
C ALA A 41 8.49 7.87 -23.73
N GLU A 42 8.36 8.63 -24.81
CA GLU A 42 8.49 10.09 -24.79
C GLU A 42 7.25 10.74 -24.17
N ILE A 43 7.21 10.79 -22.84
CA ILE A 43 6.05 11.24 -22.07
C ILE A 43 5.62 12.65 -22.44
N GLU A 44 6.55 13.56 -22.71
CA GLU A 44 6.23 14.95 -23.07
C GLU A 44 5.42 15.04 -24.37
N SER A 45 5.81 14.28 -25.40
CA SER A 45 5.06 14.17 -26.66
C SER A 45 3.68 13.56 -26.46
N LEU A 46 3.56 12.54 -25.61
CA LEU A 46 2.28 11.92 -25.28
C LEU A 46 1.35 12.89 -24.53
N GLN A 47 1.88 13.68 -23.61
CA GLN A 47 1.12 14.68 -22.86
C GLN A 47 0.57 15.78 -23.78
N GLN A 48 1.32 16.19 -24.82
CA GLN A 48 0.82 17.12 -25.84
C GLN A 48 -0.40 16.57 -26.60
N LEU A 49 -0.50 15.24 -26.72
CA LEU A 49 -1.64 14.54 -27.29
C LEU A 49 -2.75 14.24 -26.26
N GLY A 50 -2.61 14.72 -25.02
CA GLY A 50 -3.55 14.48 -23.92
C GLY A 50 -3.42 13.09 -23.31
N ILE A 51 -2.36 12.34 -23.60
CA ILE A 51 -2.09 11.02 -23.03
C ILE A 51 -1.17 11.20 -21.83
N SER A 52 -1.65 10.84 -20.65
CA SER A 52 -0.88 10.88 -19.40
C SER A 52 -0.79 9.49 -18.78
N PRO A 53 0.37 9.10 -18.22
CA PRO A 53 0.50 7.84 -17.51
C PRO A 53 -0.36 7.87 -16.24
N ILE A 54 -0.95 6.71 -15.93
CA ILE A 54 -1.65 6.47 -14.66
C ILE A 54 -0.74 5.56 -13.84
N ALA A 55 -0.32 6.02 -12.67
CA ALA A 55 0.70 5.39 -11.84
C ALA A 55 0.25 5.38 -10.36
N ASP A 56 -0.98 4.93 -10.14
CA ASP A 56 -1.57 4.84 -8.80
C ASP A 56 -1.82 3.38 -8.38
N ALA A 57 -2.07 3.23 -7.09
CA ALA A 57 -2.39 1.95 -6.48
C ALA A 57 -3.72 1.35 -6.97
N GLU A 58 -4.74 2.19 -7.25
CA GLU A 58 -6.06 1.75 -7.69
C GLU A 58 -6.00 0.98 -9.01
N HIS A 59 -5.06 1.33 -9.89
CA HIS A 59 -4.84 0.68 -11.18
C HIS A 59 -3.82 -0.47 -11.10
N GLY A 60 -3.35 -0.84 -9.91
CA GLY A 60 -2.44 -1.95 -9.65
C GLY A 60 -0.96 -1.60 -9.80
N TRP A 61 -0.59 -0.31 -9.86
CA TRP A 61 0.80 0.15 -9.93
C TRP A 61 1.37 0.33 -8.53
N LEU A 62 1.85 -0.77 -7.97
CA LEU A 62 2.46 -0.86 -6.66
C LEU A 62 3.71 -1.72 -6.73
N ALA A 63 4.66 -1.45 -5.84
CA ALA A 63 5.83 -2.30 -5.73
C ALA A 63 5.40 -3.75 -5.38
N PRO A 64 5.97 -4.79 -5.99
CA PRO A 64 5.53 -6.17 -5.78
C PRO A 64 5.51 -6.60 -4.30
N GLU A 65 6.43 -6.06 -3.50
CA GLU A 65 6.52 -6.29 -2.05
C GLU A 65 5.41 -5.66 -1.22
N SER A 66 4.68 -4.70 -1.79
CA SER A 66 3.59 -3.98 -1.11
C SER A 66 2.21 -4.60 -1.34
N GLY A 67 2.12 -5.68 -2.13
CA GLY A 67 0.88 -6.40 -2.39
C GLY A 67 0.87 -7.83 -1.87
N VAL A 68 -0.28 -8.49 -2.04
CA VAL A 68 -0.50 -9.89 -1.62
C VAL A 68 -0.03 -10.88 -2.69
N SER A 69 -0.07 -10.48 -3.96
CA SER A 69 0.33 -11.30 -5.12
C SER A 69 0.56 -10.39 -6.33
N SER A 70 1.25 -10.89 -7.35
CA SER A 70 1.24 -10.29 -8.69
C SER A 70 0.32 -11.06 -9.63
N THR A 71 -0.13 -10.41 -10.71
CA THR A 71 -0.82 -11.05 -11.84
C THR A 71 -0.29 -10.47 -13.13
N HIS A 72 0.02 -11.37 -14.06
CA HIS A 72 0.55 -11.02 -15.37
C HIS A 72 -0.61 -10.78 -16.34
N LEU A 73 -0.75 -9.55 -16.82
CA LEU A 73 -1.71 -9.17 -17.86
C LEU A 73 -0.97 -8.97 -19.19
N LEU A 74 -1.75 -8.94 -20.27
CA LEU A 74 -1.19 -8.58 -21.56
C LEU A 74 -0.69 -7.12 -21.48
N TYR A 75 0.62 -6.95 -21.69
CA TYR A 75 1.36 -5.69 -21.65
C TYR A 75 1.64 -5.06 -20.28
N ARG A 76 1.25 -5.69 -19.17
CA ARG A 76 1.62 -5.21 -17.82
C ARG A 76 1.51 -6.27 -16.75
N ASP A 77 2.29 -6.11 -15.70
CA ASP A 77 2.09 -6.84 -14.44
C ASP A 77 1.35 -5.92 -13.47
N VAL A 78 0.41 -6.49 -12.73
CA VAL A 78 -0.34 -5.76 -11.69
C VAL A 78 -0.11 -6.39 -10.33
N THR A 79 0.01 -5.54 -9.33
CA THR A 79 0.12 -5.95 -7.93
C THR A 79 -1.27 -5.96 -7.30
N MET A 80 -1.62 -7.08 -6.68
CA MET A 80 -2.92 -7.32 -6.05
C MET A 80 -2.91 -6.80 -4.61
N ILE A 81 -3.99 -6.12 -4.21
CA ILE A 81 -4.20 -5.57 -2.87
C ILE A 81 -5.26 -6.41 -2.16
N SER A 82 -5.09 -6.65 -0.85
CA SER A 82 -6.16 -7.25 -0.04
C SER A 82 -7.37 -6.31 0.01
N PRO A 83 -8.62 -6.82 -0.03
CA PRO A 83 -9.79 -6.00 0.22
C PRO A 83 -9.73 -5.23 1.54
N ASP A 84 -9.10 -5.84 2.57
CA ASP A 84 -8.94 -5.23 3.90
C ASP A 84 -7.98 -4.03 3.88
N ASP A 85 -6.98 -4.04 2.99
CA ASP A 85 -5.95 -3.00 2.88
C ASP A 85 -6.29 -1.94 1.82
N TRP A 86 -7.43 -2.08 1.12
CA TRP A 86 -7.79 -1.24 -0.02
C TRP A 86 -7.82 0.25 0.33
N THR A 87 -8.57 0.62 1.37
CA THR A 87 -8.75 2.03 1.74
C THR A 87 -7.45 2.64 2.23
N ASP A 88 -6.62 1.88 2.94
CA ASP A 88 -5.33 2.36 3.42
C ASP A 88 -4.33 2.56 2.28
N THR A 89 -4.37 1.69 1.25
CA THR A 89 -3.43 1.72 0.12
C THR A 89 -3.82 2.73 -0.96
N THR A 90 -5.12 2.89 -1.22
CA THR A 90 -5.64 3.71 -2.33
C THR A 90 -6.24 5.05 -1.87
N GLY A 91 -6.66 5.14 -0.60
CA GLY A 91 -7.49 6.25 -0.11
C GLY A 91 -8.97 6.14 -0.51
N GLY A 92 -9.34 5.17 -1.35
CA GLY A 92 -10.71 4.95 -1.81
C GLY A 92 -11.55 4.16 -0.81
N GLN A 93 -12.79 4.60 -0.56
CA GLN A 93 -13.75 3.81 0.25
C GLN A 93 -14.60 2.85 -0.58
N THR A 94 -14.64 3.06 -1.90
CA THR A 94 -15.47 2.27 -2.82
C THR A 94 -14.65 1.87 -4.02
N MET A 95 -14.74 0.59 -4.42
CA MET A 95 -14.19 0.09 -5.67
C MET A 95 -15.22 0.29 -6.78
N ASN A 96 -14.86 1.01 -7.85
CA ASN A 96 -15.72 1.23 -9.01
C ASN A 96 -15.06 0.71 -10.30
N GLY A 97 -15.86 0.13 -11.20
CA GLY A 97 -15.40 -0.32 -12.51
C GLY A 97 -15.19 -1.84 -12.60
N TYR A 98 -14.15 -2.24 -13.34
CA TYR A 98 -13.81 -3.64 -13.54
C TYR A 98 -12.70 -4.05 -12.58
N HIS A 99 -12.89 -5.18 -11.89
CA HIS A 99 -11.97 -5.66 -10.87
C HIS A 99 -11.54 -7.09 -11.18
N ILE A 100 -10.27 -7.40 -10.89
CA ILE A 100 -9.73 -8.75 -10.97
C ILE A 100 -9.65 -9.29 -9.54
N LEU A 101 -10.30 -10.41 -9.29
CA LEU A 101 -10.26 -11.10 -8.01
C LEU A 101 -9.27 -12.25 -8.10
N SER A 102 -8.31 -12.29 -7.17
CA SER A 102 -7.36 -13.38 -7.01
C SER A 102 -7.56 -14.06 -5.65
N HIS A 103 -7.04 -15.27 -5.51
CA HIS A 103 -7.09 -16.04 -4.27
C HIS A 103 -5.67 -16.51 -3.92
N SER A 104 -5.35 -16.55 -2.62
CA SER A 104 -4.04 -17.02 -2.13
C SER A 104 -4.00 -18.52 -1.86
N TYR A 105 -5.16 -19.18 -1.74
CA TYR A 105 -5.25 -20.61 -1.45
C TYR A 105 -5.23 -21.43 -2.75
N PRO A 106 -4.58 -22.60 -2.86
CA PRO A 106 -4.86 -23.48 -4.00
C PRO A 106 -6.36 -23.78 -4.03
N VAL A 107 -7.02 -23.59 -5.18
CA VAL A 107 -8.42 -24.03 -5.31
C VAL A 107 -8.41 -25.54 -5.06
N PRO A 108 -9.05 -26.05 -3.99
CA PRO A 108 -9.14 -27.48 -3.77
C PRO A 108 -10.02 -28.01 -4.87
N SER A 109 -9.38 -28.52 -5.90
CA SER A 109 -10.03 -28.84 -7.14
C SER A 109 -9.62 -30.24 -7.54
N SER A 110 -10.62 -31.08 -7.78
CA SER A 110 -10.40 -32.49 -8.09
C SER A 110 -9.65 -32.71 -9.41
N TRP A 111 -9.52 -31.66 -10.25
CA TRP A 111 -8.95 -31.72 -11.59
C TRP A 111 -7.41 -31.61 -11.62
N PHE A 112 -6.74 -31.24 -10.51
CA PHE A 112 -5.27 -31.07 -10.51
C PHE A 112 -4.49 -32.38 -10.75
N GLY A 113 -5.11 -33.55 -10.54
CA GLY A 113 -4.51 -34.87 -10.79
C GLY A 113 -4.85 -35.52 -12.12
N GLU A 114 -5.60 -34.85 -13.00
CA GLU A 114 -6.14 -35.42 -14.24
C GLU A 114 -5.44 -34.91 -15.52
N LEU A 115 -4.29 -34.22 -15.39
CA LEU A 115 -3.47 -33.74 -16.50
C LEU A 115 -2.23 -34.62 -16.74
#